data_AF-A0A956H4T4-F1
#
_entry.id   AF-A0A956H4T4-F1
#
_cell.length_a   1.000
_cell.length_b   1.000
_cell.length_c   1.000
_cell.angle_alpha   90.00
_cell.angle_beta   90.00
_cell.angle_gamma   90.00
#
_symmetry.space_group_name_H-M   'P 1'
#
loop_
_entity.id
_entity.type
_entity.pdbx_description
1 polymer ?
#
loop_
_entity_poly.entity_id
_entity_poly.type
_entity_poly.pdbx_seq_one_letter_code
_entity_poly.pdbx_strand_id
1 'polypeptide(L)'
;RARRPIDARRAWARAIDVIDPEGLSLERDPWLAQHLHFWVAREWLRSGAWCTARSIIDQIPDDILVRADIGRRGGFNDMIISIAHEEVAAWQDFHTWLESQDNPRWAPVAELIKTLRVLIPKLPPPMARKGEDGPNLTWSRPGVHVELEVIEFGLVDWFARDRIDGRSEGVDIATSWNDEALLRWLREAARE
;
A
#
# COMPACT_ATOMS: atom_id res chain seq x y z
N ARG A 1 8.80 -19.76 14.47
CA ARG A 1 8.32 -18.37 14.60
C ARG A 1 8.32 -17.76 13.21
N ALA A 2 7.16 -17.45 12.64
CA ALA A 2 7.11 -16.68 11.40
C ALA A 2 7.81 -15.33 11.64
N ARG A 3 8.81 -14.97 10.83
CA ARG A 3 9.39 -13.62 10.85
C ARG A 3 8.28 -12.64 10.48
N ARG A 4 8.16 -11.51 11.19
CA ARG A 4 7.06 -10.56 10.93
C ARG A 4 7.25 -9.98 9.52
N PRO A 5 6.19 -9.64 8.77
CA PRO A 5 6.32 -9.03 7.45
C PRO A 5 7.26 -7.81 7.40
N ILE A 6 7.28 -7.01 8.48
CA ILE A 6 8.23 -5.91 8.65
C ILE A 6 9.70 -6.34 8.65
N ASP A 7 10.03 -7.51 9.23
CA ASP A 7 11.41 -8.01 9.26
C ASP A 7 11.87 -8.43 7.87
N ALA A 8 10.97 -9.06 7.09
CA ALA A 8 11.23 -9.43 5.71
C ALA A 8 11.41 -8.20 4.81
N ARG A 9 10.56 -7.18 4.97
CA ARG A 9 10.68 -5.89 4.26
C ARG A 9 12.00 -5.19 4.56
N ARG A 10 12.38 -5.12 5.84
CA ARG A 10 13.66 -4.53 6.28
C ARG A 10 14.86 -5.34 5.79
N ALA A 11 14.77 -6.68 5.76
CA ALA A 11 15.84 -7.51 5.24
C ALA A 11 16.05 -7.32 3.74
N TRP A 12 14.96 -7.20 2.98
CA TRP A 12 15.03 -6.88 1.56
C TRP A 12 15.60 -5.47 1.32
N ALA A 13 15.10 -4.45 2.02
CA ALA A 13 15.62 -3.07 1.90
C ALA A 13 17.13 -3.02 2.16
N ARG A 14 17.60 -3.62 3.26
CA ARG A 14 19.04 -3.70 3.56
C ARG A 14 19.84 -4.46 2.51
N ALA A 15 19.26 -5.48 1.88
CA ALA A 15 19.94 -6.19 0.80
C ALA A 15 20.13 -5.28 -0.41
N ILE A 16 19.13 -4.47 -0.75
CA ILE A 16 19.24 -3.44 -1.80
C ILE A 16 20.30 -2.40 -1.44
N ASP A 17 20.27 -1.85 -0.22
CA ASP A 17 21.25 -0.84 0.21
C ASP A 17 22.70 -1.35 0.14
N VAL A 18 22.92 -2.66 0.30
CA VAL A 18 24.25 -3.28 0.21
C VAL A 18 24.65 -3.58 -1.24
N ILE A 19 23.70 -4.01 -2.07
CA ILE A 19 23.97 -4.43 -3.45
C ILE A 19 24.04 -3.23 -4.39
N ASP A 20 23.19 -2.23 -4.18
CA ASP A 20 23.02 -1.08 -5.06
C ASP A 20 22.78 0.22 -4.24
N PRO A 21 23.78 0.67 -3.45
CA PRO A 21 23.64 1.81 -2.53
C PRO A 21 23.29 3.13 -3.25
N GLU A 22 23.68 3.26 -4.51
CA GLU A 22 23.46 4.46 -5.32
C GLU A 22 22.28 4.30 -6.31
N GLY A 23 21.64 3.13 -6.36
CA GLY A 23 20.56 2.81 -7.32
C GLY A 23 21.00 2.67 -8.78
N LEU A 24 22.30 2.84 -9.07
CA LEU A 24 22.84 2.88 -10.43
C LEU A 24 22.80 1.51 -11.12
N SER A 25 22.81 0.42 -10.37
CA SER A 25 22.79 -0.94 -10.92
C SER A 25 21.42 -1.26 -11.49
N LEU A 26 20.35 -0.93 -10.73
CA LEU A 26 18.97 -1.12 -11.17
C LEU A 26 18.65 -0.29 -12.41
N GLU A 27 19.22 0.91 -12.55
CA GLU A 27 19.03 1.79 -13.71
C GLU A 27 19.72 1.30 -14.99
N ARG A 28 20.75 0.46 -14.89
CA ARG A 28 21.61 0.09 -16.03
C ARG A 28 21.39 -1.34 -16.50
N ASP A 29 21.22 -2.26 -15.57
CA ASP A 29 21.20 -3.70 -15.83
C ASP A 29 19.94 -4.38 -15.27
N PRO A 30 19.15 -5.10 -16.10
CA PRO A 30 18.00 -5.85 -15.63
C PRO A 30 18.32 -6.97 -14.64
N TRP A 31 19.59 -7.35 -14.45
CA TRP A 31 19.97 -8.45 -13.56
C TRP A 31 19.37 -8.32 -12.15
N LEU A 32 19.48 -7.13 -11.52
CA LEU A 32 18.97 -6.92 -10.17
C LEU A 32 17.43 -6.99 -10.11
N ALA A 33 16.76 -6.50 -11.17
CA ALA A 33 15.32 -6.67 -11.33
C ALA A 33 14.95 -8.16 -11.45
N GLN A 34 15.62 -8.91 -12.34
CA GLN A 34 15.31 -10.30 -12.66
C GLN A 34 15.58 -11.30 -11.52
N HIS A 35 16.62 -11.04 -10.72
CA HIS A 35 17.13 -12.01 -9.76
C HIS A 35 16.80 -11.67 -8.31
N LEU A 36 16.57 -10.40 -7.98
CA LEU A 36 16.16 -10.00 -6.63
C LEU A 36 14.72 -9.50 -6.59
N HIS A 37 14.40 -8.42 -7.32
CA HIS A 37 13.08 -7.81 -7.24
C HIS A 37 11.97 -8.76 -7.68
N PHE A 38 12.14 -9.44 -8.82
CA PHE A 38 11.17 -10.41 -9.32
C PHE A 38 10.88 -11.51 -8.29
N TRP A 39 11.93 -12.10 -7.70
CA TRP A 39 11.76 -13.18 -6.74
C TRP A 39 11.05 -12.70 -5.48
N VAL A 40 11.48 -11.58 -4.92
CA VAL A 40 10.87 -11.03 -3.71
C VAL A 40 9.42 -10.61 -3.96
N ALA A 41 9.12 -9.90 -5.05
CA ALA A 41 7.77 -9.51 -5.42
C ALA A 41 6.87 -10.73 -5.64
N ARG A 42 7.36 -11.77 -6.32
CA ARG A 42 6.61 -13.01 -6.53
C ARG A 42 6.26 -13.71 -5.23
N GLU A 43 7.20 -13.82 -4.29
CA GLU A 43 6.92 -14.50 -3.01
C GLU A 43 5.96 -13.68 -2.14
N TRP A 44 6.03 -12.33 -2.18
CA TRP A 44 5.00 -11.50 -1.55
C TRP A 44 3.63 -11.71 -2.16
N LEU A 45 3.52 -11.73 -3.49
CA LEU A 45 2.26 -11.99 -4.18
C LEU A 45 1.69 -13.36 -3.79
N ARG A 46 2.51 -14.41 -3.78
CA ARG A 46 2.09 -15.76 -3.34
C ARG A 46 1.62 -15.83 -1.89
N SER A 47 2.08 -14.91 -1.05
CA SER A 47 1.62 -14.80 0.34
C SER A 47 0.35 -13.95 0.51
N GLY A 48 -0.24 -13.46 -0.58
CA GLY A 48 -1.39 -12.56 -0.57
C GLY A 48 -1.03 -11.09 -0.32
N ALA A 49 0.26 -10.76 -0.20
CA ALA A 49 0.74 -9.40 0.02
C ALA A 49 0.93 -8.64 -1.30
N TRP A 50 -0.13 -8.56 -2.11
CA TRP A 50 -0.07 -7.97 -3.45
C TRP A 50 0.33 -6.49 -3.44
N CYS A 51 -0.04 -5.70 -2.42
CA CYS A 51 0.39 -4.30 -2.31
C CYS A 51 1.91 -4.20 -2.19
N THR A 52 2.51 -5.04 -1.34
CA THR A 52 3.96 -5.07 -1.15
C THR A 52 4.66 -5.60 -2.40
N ALA A 53 4.10 -6.61 -3.08
CA ALA A 53 4.61 -7.04 -4.38
C ALA A 53 4.62 -5.88 -5.40
N ARG A 54 3.54 -5.11 -5.48
CA ARG A 54 3.44 -3.92 -6.32
C ARG A 54 4.47 -2.86 -5.96
N SER A 55 4.66 -2.56 -4.68
CA SER A 55 5.64 -1.56 -4.24
C SER A 55 7.07 -1.88 -4.69
N ILE A 56 7.41 -3.17 -4.79
CA ILE A 56 8.72 -3.64 -5.26
C ILE A 56 8.83 -3.47 -6.78
N ILE A 57 7.77 -3.77 -7.52
CA ILE A 57 7.75 -3.60 -8.99
C ILE A 57 7.82 -2.12 -9.36
N ASP A 58 7.09 -1.26 -8.64
CA ASP A 58 7.06 0.19 -8.86
C ASP A 58 8.42 0.88 -8.62
N GLN A 59 9.38 0.19 -7.99
CA GLN A 59 10.77 0.67 -7.82
C GLN A 59 11.66 0.38 -9.02
N ILE A 60 11.21 -0.43 -9.98
CA ILE A 60 11.99 -0.81 -11.15
C ILE A 60 11.65 0.15 -12.29
N PRO A 61 12.63 0.79 -12.93
CA PRO A 61 12.39 1.65 -14.10
C PRO A 61 11.66 0.89 -15.23
N ASP A 62 10.75 1.55 -15.94
CA ASP A 62 9.91 0.94 -16.97
C ASP A 62 10.73 0.28 -18.09
N ASP A 63 11.82 0.90 -18.53
CA ASP A 63 12.70 0.35 -19.56
C ASP A 63 13.44 -0.92 -19.06
N ILE A 64 13.77 -0.94 -17.77
CA ILE A 64 14.39 -2.09 -17.11
C ILE A 64 13.38 -3.21 -16.94
N LEU A 65 12.12 -2.92 -16.58
CA LEU A 65 11.04 -3.89 -16.55
C LEU A 65 10.86 -4.56 -17.92
N VAL A 66 10.77 -3.76 -19.00
CA VAL A 66 10.65 -4.29 -20.37
C VAL A 66 11.82 -5.19 -20.72
N ARG A 67 13.06 -4.73 -20.50
CA ARG A 67 14.27 -5.52 -20.79
C ARG A 67 14.35 -6.79 -19.95
N ALA A 68 13.91 -6.72 -18.69
CA ALA A 68 13.90 -7.85 -17.77
C ALA A 68 12.90 -8.94 -18.15
N ASP A 69 11.83 -8.57 -18.89
CA ASP A 69 10.73 -9.44 -19.28
C ASP A 69 10.95 -10.17 -20.63
N ILE A 70 11.88 -9.69 -21.45
CA ILE A 70 12.14 -10.26 -22.79
C ILE A 70 12.45 -11.76 -22.69
N GLY A 71 11.63 -12.57 -23.38
CA GLY A 71 11.80 -14.03 -23.46
C GLY A 71 11.44 -14.80 -22.19
N ARG A 72 10.88 -14.14 -21.16
CA ARG A 72 10.53 -14.77 -19.89
C ARG A 72 9.04 -15.09 -19.82
N ARG A 73 8.69 -16.38 -19.86
CA ARG A 73 7.32 -16.84 -19.55
C ARG A 73 7.07 -16.73 -18.04
N GLY A 74 5.94 -16.18 -17.61
CA GLY A 74 5.69 -15.95 -16.19
C GLY A 74 6.52 -14.79 -15.63
N GLY A 75 6.82 -13.78 -16.46
CA GLY A 75 7.67 -12.66 -16.12
C GLY A 75 6.96 -11.54 -15.34
N PHE A 76 7.51 -10.33 -15.38
CA PHE A 76 6.96 -9.15 -14.71
C PHE A 76 5.58 -8.78 -15.26
N ASN A 77 5.32 -8.90 -16.56
CA ASN A 77 3.99 -8.59 -17.12
C ASN A 77 2.89 -9.46 -16.49
N ASP A 78 3.12 -10.79 -16.42
CA ASP A 78 2.16 -11.71 -15.82
C ASP A 78 1.94 -11.40 -14.33
N MET A 79 2.98 -10.95 -13.63
CA MET A 79 2.90 -10.52 -12.23
C MET A 79 2.10 -9.22 -12.07
N ILE A 80 2.32 -8.23 -12.95
CA ILE A 80 1.59 -6.97 -12.96
C ILE A 80 0.10 -7.22 -13.21
N ILE A 81 -0.24 -8.10 -14.17
CA ILE A 81 -1.62 -8.51 -14.44
C ILE A 81 -2.23 -9.17 -13.19
N SER A 82 -1.48 -10.07 -12.54
CA SER A 82 -1.95 -10.75 -11.33
C SER A 82 -2.20 -9.77 -10.18
N ILE A 83 -1.30 -8.81 -9.97
CA ILE A 83 -1.47 -7.73 -8.97
C ILE A 83 -2.72 -6.89 -9.28
N ALA A 84 -2.96 -6.55 -10.54
CA ALA A 84 -4.15 -5.80 -10.94
C ALA A 84 -5.44 -6.57 -10.65
N HIS A 85 -5.46 -7.89 -10.88
CA HIS A 85 -6.59 -8.74 -10.52
C HIS A 85 -6.84 -8.76 -9.00
N GLU A 86 -5.79 -8.93 -8.19
CA GLU A 86 -5.88 -8.90 -6.73
C GLU A 86 -6.38 -7.54 -6.22
N GLU A 87 -5.92 -6.44 -6.81
CA GLU A 87 -6.38 -5.10 -6.48
C GLU A 87 -7.87 -4.90 -6.77
N VAL A 88 -8.33 -5.34 -7.94
CA VAL A 88 -9.76 -5.27 -8.31
C VAL A 88 -10.60 -6.11 -7.35
N ALA A 89 -10.18 -7.35 -7.07
CA ALA A 89 -10.89 -8.24 -6.15
C ALA A 89 -10.96 -7.64 -4.74
N ALA A 90 -9.85 -7.13 -4.20
CA ALA A 90 -9.82 -6.52 -2.87
C ALA A 90 -10.74 -5.30 -2.76
N TRP A 91 -10.83 -4.48 -3.81
CA TRP A 91 -11.75 -3.34 -3.84
C TRP A 91 -13.22 -3.79 -3.96
N GLN A 92 -13.51 -4.82 -4.74
CA GLN A 92 -14.85 -5.40 -4.84
C GLN A 92 -15.31 -5.94 -3.49
N ASP A 93 -14.46 -6.73 -2.82
CA ASP A 93 -14.73 -7.28 -1.49
C ASP A 93 -15.00 -6.16 -0.47
N PHE A 94 -14.19 -5.09 -0.50
CA PHE A 94 -14.38 -3.93 0.37
C PHE A 94 -15.73 -3.24 0.14
N HIS A 95 -16.12 -3.00 -1.12
CA HIS A 95 -17.40 -2.36 -1.44
C HIS A 95 -18.59 -3.24 -1.06
N THR A 96 -18.54 -4.55 -1.37
CA THR A 96 -19.58 -5.50 -0.94
C THR A 96 -19.70 -5.53 0.58
N TRP A 97 -18.57 -5.54 1.30
CA TRP A 97 -18.59 -5.46 2.75
C TRP A 97 -19.20 -4.15 3.25
N LEU A 98 -18.84 -3.01 2.65
CA LEU A 98 -19.35 -1.69 3.02
C LEU A 98 -20.87 -1.57 2.81
N GLU A 99 -21.38 -2.09 1.70
CA GLU A 99 -22.80 -2.16 1.38
C GLU A 99 -23.58 -3.07 2.34
N SER A 100 -22.93 -4.09 2.91
CA SER A 100 -23.54 -4.96 3.91
C SER A 100 -23.67 -4.33 5.30
N GLN A 101 -23.08 -3.14 5.52
CA GLN A 101 -23.19 -2.46 6.80
C GLN A 101 -24.55 -1.77 6.94
N ASP A 102 -25.44 -2.32 7.75
CA ASP A 102 -26.75 -1.73 8.09
C ASP A 102 -26.60 -0.61 9.15
N ASN A 103 -25.79 0.40 8.84
CA ASN A 103 -25.60 1.56 9.71
C ASN A 103 -25.33 2.84 8.88
N PRO A 104 -26.16 3.89 9.02
CA PRO A 104 -26.05 5.12 8.24
C PRO A 104 -24.72 5.86 8.44
N ARG A 105 -24.00 5.61 9.54
CA ARG A 105 -22.66 6.18 9.77
C ARG A 105 -21.63 5.78 8.70
N TRP A 106 -21.88 4.73 7.91
CA TRP A 106 -20.99 4.31 6.82
C TRP A 106 -21.20 5.08 5.50
N ALA A 107 -22.29 5.84 5.34
CA ALA A 107 -22.53 6.59 4.10
C ALA A 107 -21.41 7.61 3.78
N PRO A 108 -20.91 8.41 4.75
CA PRO A 108 -19.76 9.30 4.51
C PRO A 108 -18.47 8.56 4.11
N VAL A 109 -18.27 7.32 4.58
CA VAL A 109 -17.10 6.50 4.26
C VAL A 109 -17.09 6.14 2.78
N ALA A 110 -18.24 5.77 2.21
CA ALA A 110 -18.33 5.41 0.80
C ALA A 110 -17.89 6.56 -0.12
N GLU A 111 -18.33 7.78 0.17
CA GLU A 111 -17.94 8.98 -0.59
C GLU A 111 -16.47 9.36 -0.34
N LEU A 112 -16.01 9.31 0.90
CA LEU A 112 -14.59 9.54 1.23
C LEU A 112 -13.68 8.60 0.45
N ILE A 113 -13.99 7.30 0.43
CA ILE A 113 -13.18 6.29 -0.26
C ILE A 113 -13.16 6.52 -1.77
N LYS A 114 -14.30 6.87 -2.40
CA LYS A 114 -14.33 7.24 -3.82
C LYS A 114 -13.38 8.41 -4.10
N THR A 115 -13.44 9.46 -3.29
CA THR A 115 -12.57 10.63 -3.44
C THR A 115 -11.09 10.28 -3.22
N LEU A 116 -10.76 9.52 -2.18
CA LEU A 116 -9.38 9.11 -1.90
C LEU A 116 -8.78 8.27 -3.03
N ARG A 117 -9.57 7.38 -3.66
CA ARG A 117 -9.11 6.58 -4.81
C ARG A 117 -8.76 7.42 -6.03
N VAL A 118 -9.47 8.53 -6.24
CA VAL A 118 -9.18 9.47 -7.33
C VAL A 118 -7.93 10.30 -7.01
N LEU A 119 -7.82 10.79 -5.77
CA LEU A 119 -6.72 11.68 -5.36
C LEU A 119 -5.39 10.94 -5.11
N ILE A 120 -5.47 9.69 -4.69
CA ILE A 120 -4.31 8.85 -4.36
C ILE A 120 -4.45 7.55 -5.16
N PRO A 121 -4.07 7.59 -6.46
CA PRO A 121 -4.01 6.38 -7.27
C PRO A 121 -3.18 5.31 -6.57
N LYS A 122 -3.57 4.05 -6.71
CA LYS A 122 -2.96 2.88 -6.07
C LYS A 122 -3.14 2.80 -4.55
N LEU A 123 -3.87 3.71 -3.88
CA LEU A 123 -4.24 3.48 -2.48
C LEU A 123 -5.04 2.17 -2.40
N PRO A 124 -4.62 1.19 -1.59
CA PRO A 124 -5.37 -0.05 -1.43
C PRO A 124 -6.61 0.17 -0.57
N PRO A 125 -7.61 -0.75 -0.60
CA PRO A 125 -8.73 -0.67 0.33
C PRO A 125 -8.21 -0.70 1.77
N PRO A 126 -8.77 0.13 2.67
CA PRO A 126 -8.45 0.03 4.09
C PRO A 126 -9.07 -1.23 4.69
N MET A 127 -8.52 -1.66 5.82
CA MET A 127 -9.31 -2.43 6.76
C MET A 127 -10.31 -1.50 7.43
N ALA A 128 -11.59 -1.85 7.42
CA ALA A 128 -12.63 -1.06 8.05
C ALA A 128 -13.23 -1.80 9.24
N ARG A 129 -13.50 -1.07 10.31
CA ARG A 129 -14.12 -1.57 11.54
C ARG A 129 -15.02 -0.50 12.15
N LYS A 130 -15.92 -0.92 13.04
CA LYS A 130 -16.67 0.02 13.89
C LYS A 130 -15.71 0.62 14.93
N GLY A 131 -15.53 1.93 14.91
CA GLY A 131 -14.85 2.70 15.96
C GLY A 131 -15.79 3.13 17.08
N GLU A 132 -15.27 3.94 17.99
CA GLU A 132 -15.98 4.43 19.16
C GLU A 132 -16.97 5.54 18.76
N ASP A 133 -16.48 6.50 17.98
CA ASP A 133 -17.24 7.67 17.53
C ASP A 133 -17.76 7.50 16.11
N GLY A 134 -17.09 6.69 15.29
CA GLY A 134 -17.53 6.42 13.93
C GLY A 134 -16.81 5.24 13.25
N PRO A 135 -17.03 5.06 11.95
CA PRO A 135 -16.25 4.12 11.16
C PRO A 135 -14.76 4.40 11.25
N ASN A 136 -13.98 3.36 11.50
CA ASN A 136 -12.53 3.44 11.58
C ASN A 136 -11.90 2.69 10.40
N LEU A 137 -11.03 3.38 9.67
CA LEU A 137 -10.32 2.92 8.49
C LEU A 137 -8.85 2.81 8.82
N THR A 138 -8.22 1.69 8.46
CA THR A 138 -6.82 1.43 8.76
C THR A 138 -6.07 0.98 7.51
N TRP A 139 -4.97 1.65 7.21
CA TRP A 139 -3.93 1.19 6.30
C TRP A 139 -2.73 0.77 7.14
N SER A 140 -2.53 -0.54 7.32
CA SER A 140 -1.42 -1.08 8.11
C SER A 140 -0.49 -1.89 7.21
N ARG A 141 0.57 -1.24 6.74
CA ARG A 141 1.62 -1.80 5.89
C ARG A 141 2.91 -2.06 6.69
N PRO A 142 3.91 -2.77 6.12
CA PRO A 142 5.12 -3.11 6.85
C PRO A 142 5.89 -1.91 7.43
N GLY A 143 5.99 -0.79 6.69
CA GLY A 143 6.70 0.41 7.10
C GLY A 143 5.79 1.59 7.44
N VAL A 144 4.51 1.60 7.08
CA VAL A 144 3.57 2.67 7.48
C VAL A 144 2.27 2.16 8.07
N HIS A 145 1.75 2.92 9.04
CA HIS A 145 0.44 2.75 9.62
C HIS A 145 -0.32 4.07 9.56
N VAL A 146 -1.54 4.04 9.03
CA VAL A 146 -2.47 5.17 9.05
C VAL A 146 -3.80 4.65 9.58
N GLU A 147 -4.36 5.34 10.54
CA GLU A 147 -5.68 5.12 11.11
C GLU A 147 -6.50 6.41 10.94
N LEU A 148 -7.74 6.27 10.50
CA LEU A 148 -8.65 7.37 10.22
C LEU A 148 -10.03 6.99 10.72
N GLU A 149 -10.54 7.73 11.70
CA GLU A 149 -11.90 7.63 12.18
C GLU A 149 -12.77 8.72 11.55
N VAL A 150 -13.84 8.31 10.87
CA VAL A 150 -14.79 9.20 10.20
C VAL A 150 -15.86 9.60 11.21
N ILE A 151 -15.87 10.88 11.56
CA ILE A 151 -16.83 11.46 12.52
C ILE A 151 -18.00 12.07 11.73
N GLU A 152 -18.92 12.72 12.44
CA GLU A 152 -20.03 13.46 11.87
C GLU A 152 -19.55 14.65 11.00
N PHE A 153 -20.37 15.00 10.00
CA PHE A 153 -20.14 16.15 9.11
C PHE A 153 -18.88 16.12 8.24
N GLY A 154 -18.30 14.94 8.01
CA GLY A 154 -17.13 14.78 7.12
C GLY A 154 -15.79 15.19 7.76
N LEU A 155 -15.79 15.37 9.08
CA LEU A 155 -14.57 15.49 9.87
C LEU A 155 -13.96 14.11 10.12
N VAL A 156 -12.64 14.10 10.29
CA VAL A 156 -11.86 12.90 10.58
C VAL A 156 -10.92 13.15 11.75
N ASP A 157 -10.84 12.16 12.65
CA ASP A 157 -9.70 12.02 13.54
C ASP A 157 -8.73 11.03 12.90
N TRP A 158 -7.43 11.31 12.95
CA TRP A 158 -6.45 10.45 12.30
C TRP A 158 -5.12 10.42 13.04
N PHE A 159 -4.47 9.27 12.91
CA PHE A 159 -3.15 8.99 13.45
C PHE A 159 -2.34 8.24 12.42
N ALA A 160 -1.07 8.60 12.28
CA ALA A 160 -0.13 7.92 11.41
C ALA A 160 1.21 7.67 12.10
N ARG A 161 1.87 6.59 11.68
CA ARG A 161 3.17 6.18 12.21
C ARG A 161 4.00 5.47 11.15
N ASP A 162 5.23 5.93 10.99
CA ASP A 162 6.31 5.21 10.34
C ASP A 162 6.80 4.10 11.31
N ARG A 163 6.75 2.87 10.82
CA ARG A 163 7.11 1.65 11.56
C ARG A 163 8.59 1.29 11.39
N ILE A 164 9.31 1.98 10.51
CA ILE A 164 10.75 1.84 10.32
C ILE A 164 11.50 2.75 11.28
N ASP A 165 11.28 4.06 11.23
CA ASP A 165 12.00 5.06 12.02
C ASP A 165 11.27 5.50 13.31
N GLY A 166 9.97 5.20 13.41
CA GLY A 166 9.16 5.48 14.58
C GLY A 166 8.48 6.86 14.59
N ARG A 167 8.65 7.69 13.56
CA ARG A 167 7.97 8.99 13.41
C ARG A 167 6.46 8.81 13.46
N SER A 168 5.76 9.67 14.17
CA SER A 168 4.30 9.67 14.21
C SER A 168 3.74 11.08 14.11
N GLU A 169 2.52 11.18 13.59
CA GLU A 169 1.79 12.42 13.41
C GLU A 169 0.29 12.11 13.52
N GLY A 170 -0.52 13.09 13.88
CA GLY A 170 -1.96 12.93 14.01
C GLY A 170 -2.57 14.26 14.43
N VAL A 171 -3.87 14.23 14.69
CA VAL A 171 -4.58 15.41 15.15
C VAL A 171 -5.10 15.20 16.58
N ASP A 172 -5.01 16.25 17.40
CA ASP A 172 -5.63 16.27 18.72
C ASP A 172 -7.11 16.70 18.66
N ILE A 173 -7.52 17.27 17.51
CA ILE A 173 -8.88 17.75 17.23
C ILE A 173 -9.22 17.33 15.80
N ALA A 174 -10.41 16.75 15.61
CA ALA A 174 -10.88 16.31 14.31
C ALA A 174 -10.75 17.42 13.24
N THR A 175 -10.18 17.04 12.10
CA THR A 175 -9.89 17.93 10.98
C THR A 175 -10.70 17.53 9.74
N SER A 176 -10.55 18.28 8.66
CA SER A 176 -11.10 17.89 7.37
C SER A 176 -10.33 16.70 6.78
N TRP A 177 -11.01 15.81 6.05
CA TRP A 177 -10.38 14.67 5.38
C TRP A 177 -9.29 15.05 4.36
N ASN A 178 -9.29 16.31 3.90
CA ASN A 178 -8.30 16.84 2.96
C ASN A 178 -7.08 17.49 3.63
N ASP A 179 -6.88 17.26 4.93
CA ASP A 179 -5.68 17.64 5.65
C ASP A 179 -4.40 17.20 4.90
N GLU A 180 -3.48 18.15 4.68
CA GLU A 180 -2.29 17.91 3.85
C GLU A 180 -1.36 16.85 4.45
N ALA A 181 -1.26 16.79 5.78
CA ALA A 181 -0.44 15.81 6.47
C ALA A 181 -1.06 14.42 6.36
N LEU A 182 -2.38 14.29 6.56
CA LEU A 182 -3.09 13.03 6.31
C LEU A 182 -2.88 12.54 4.87
N LEU A 183 -3.07 13.42 3.87
CA LEU A 183 -2.90 13.06 2.46
C LEU A 183 -1.46 12.65 2.14
N ARG A 184 -0.45 13.23 2.81
CA ARG A 184 0.94 12.80 2.70
C ARG A 184 1.11 11.37 3.24
N TRP A 185 0.60 11.06 4.43
CA TRP A 185 0.67 9.72 5.01
C TRP A 185 -0.09 8.65 4.20
N LEU A 186 -1.27 9.00 3.66
CA LEU A 186 -2.00 8.09 2.77
C LEU A 186 -1.24 7.84 1.46
N ARG A 187 -0.53 8.84 0.92
CA ARG A 187 0.37 8.63 -0.23
C ARG A 187 1.57 7.75 0.12
N GLU A 188 2.12 7.87 1.33
CA GLU A 188 3.14 6.93 1.83
C GLU A 188 2.58 5.51 1.89
N ALA A 189 1.36 5.33 2.43
CA ALA A 189 0.67 4.03 2.47
C ALA A 189 0.33 3.45 1.09
N ALA A 190 0.15 4.29 0.07
CA ALA A 190 -0.08 3.85 -1.31
C ALA A 190 1.21 3.39 -2.01
N ARG A 191 2.38 3.84 -1.55
CA ARG A 191 3.70 3.46 -2.09
C ARG A 191 4.28 2.19 -1.45
N GLU A 192 3.67 1.68 -0.38
CA GLU A 192 4.07 0.46 0.35
C GLU A 192 3.35 -0.83 -0.05
#